data_AF-A0A923JV57-F1
#
_entry.id   AF-A0A923JV57-F1
#
_cell.length_a   1.000
_cell.length_b   1.000
_cell.length_c   1.000
_cell.angle_alpha   90.00
_cell.angle_beta   90.00
_cell.angle_gamma   90.00
#
_symmetry.space_group_name_H-M   'P 1'
#
loop_
_entity.id
_entity.type
_entity.pdbx_description
1 polymer ?
#
loop_
_entity_poly.entity_id
_entity_poly.type
_entity_poly.pdbx_seq_one_letter_code
_entity_poly.pdbx_strand_id
1 'polypeptide(L)'
;MIAHSVDDPLYYLHNFRQVLAWVALRYADLLDDHEQAFISAFEQLQQPAQALLVRMVMRKGELFRSDKLNYVEIGDSHCALRPLTALGWVSTQAPLSLEQLFSVLRKEELVQCFAGQLSRPRAAKPDLLAQLQALSLPPRPFAQWFADSPVQIIHWRLQPLCDRLRLLFFGNLYQDWSDFVLADLGMLRFEKVPFSDDSRALRQRAEIDLAMALHQCAERLEQGEAPALLLATLEGLHSDNPWLARRRSRVLFSIGQQCERLAEWDLALKVYGQSRHPEARIRQVRVLERSEQWAQAKRLAEQMAAAPDNAHEVQALARMLPRLTRKLGGPPAARRRATVVTPIELQLPVEMAELGVEEAVRVHLAQQGGQVHYVENTLLNSLFGLLCWEAIFAPVPGAFFHPFQMAPQDLHDEDFQQRRSALFEACLARLDDGSHAQAILACFAAKQGLQSPFVFWQMLTPQLLEQALACVPAAHLKQCFMRLLQDIRSNRAGMPDLIQFWPEQGRYLMVEVKGPGDRLQDNQLRWLEFCREHGLPVAVCHVRWREALA
;
A
#
# COMPACT_ATOMS: atom_id res chain seq x y z
N MET A 1 -23.73 5.72 7.50
CA MET A 1 -23.68 5.11 6.16
C MET A 1 -24.39 3.77 6.28
N ILE A 2 -25.52 3.61 5.59
CA ILE A 2 -26.31 2.37 5.60
C ILE A 2 -25.83 1.57 4.39
N ALA A 3 -25.27 0.39 4.64
CA ALA A 3 -24.93 -0.56 3.59
C ALA A 3 -26.21 -1.03 2.91
N HIS A 4 -26.26 -0.98 1.58
CA HIS A 4 -27.36 -1.60 0.82
C HIS A 4 -27.04 -3.07 0.61
N SER A 5 -28.04 -3.95 0.76
CA SER A 5 -27.80 -5.38 0.53
C SER A 5 -27.37 -5.63 -0.91
N VAL A 6 -26.40 -6.52 -1.11
CA VAL A 6 -25.96 -6.95 -2.45
C VAL A 6 -27.04 -7.77 -3.15
N ASP A 7 -28.09 -8.17 -2.42
CA ASP A 7 -29.31 -8.76 -2.97
C ASP A 7 -30.12 -7.75 -3.82
N ASP A 8 -29.91 -6.45 -3.63
CA ASP A 8 -30.46 -5.42 -4.52
C ASP A 8 -29.61 -5.36 -5.81
N PRO A 9 -30.17 -5.66 -7.00
CA PRO A 9 -29.41 -5.64 -8.24
C PRO A 9 -28.83 -4.26 -8.59
N LEU A 10 -29.24 -3.18 -7.93
CA LEU A 10 -28.76 -1.81 -8.12
C LEU A 10 -27.86 -1.30 -6.97
N TYR A 11 -27.36 -2.19 -6.08
CA TYR A 11 -26.47 -1.80 -4.97
C TYR A 11 -25.34 -0.85 -5.39
N TYR A 12 -24.75 -1.10 -6.57
CA TYR A 12 -23.62 -0.32 -7.09
C TYR A 12 -24.01 1.13 -7.40
N LEU A 13 -25.25 1.36 -7.86
CA LEU A 13 -25.78 2.69 -8.12
C LEU A 13 -26.01 3.43 -6.80
N HIS A 14 -26.54 2.75 -5.78
CA HIS A 14 -26.70 3.33 -4.45
C HIS A 14 -25.36 3.75 -3.84
N ASN A 15 -24.34 2.91 -3.98
CA ASN A 15 -22.99 3.21 -3.49
C ASN A 15 -22.39 4.41 -4.22
N PHE A 16 -22.53 4.49 -5.55
CA PHE A 16 -22.07 5.64 -6.31
C PHE A 16 -22.81 6.94 -5.93
N ARG A 17 -24.13 6.89 -5.74
CA ARG A 17 -24.91 8.05 -5.26
C ARG A 17 -24.44 8.51 -3.86
N GLN A 18 -24.10 7.59 -2.97
CA GLN A 18 -23.54 7.93 -1.65
C GLN A 18 -22.18 8.62 -1.76
N VAL A 19 -21.32 8.18 -2.68
CA VAL A 19 -20.06 8.87 -2.98
C VAL A 19 -20.33 10.30 -3.44
N LEU A 20 -21.21 10.49 -4.42
CA LEU A 20 -21.49 11.83 -4.95
C LEU A 20 -22.04 12.75 -3.85
N ALA A 21 -22.98 12.27 -3.04
CA ALA A 21 -23.52 13.03 -1.92
C ALA A 21 -22.43 13.36 -0.88
N TRP A 22 -21.51 12.44 -0.59
CA TRP A 22 -20.39 12.67 0.32
C TRP A 22 -19.44 13.76 -0.20
N VAL A 23 -19.08 13.69 -1.50
CA VAL A 23 -18.19 14.64 -2.14
C VAL A 23 -18.85 16.02 -2.22
N ALA A 24 -20.11 16.09 -2.65
CA ALA A 24 -20.89 17.33 -2.70
C ALA A 24 -21.01 17.98 -1.31
N LEU A 25 -21.19 17.19 -0.25
CA LEU A 25 -21.31 17.72 1.11
C LEU A 25 -19.99 18.31 1.65
N ARG A 26 -18.84 17.65 1.40
CA ARG A 26 -17.55 17.98 2.06
C ARG A 26 -16.57 18.78 1.22
N TYR A 27 -16.73 18.75 -0.09
CA TYR A 27 -15.78 19.30 -1.03
C TYR A 27 -16.43 20.27 -2.03
N ALA A 28 -17.67 20.72 -1.81
CA ALA A 28 -18.34 21.68 -2.70
C ALA A 28 -17.48 22.91 -3.02
N ASP A 29 -16.73 23.41 -2.04
CA ASP A 29 -15.80 24.54 -2.16
C ASP A 29 -14.54 24.24 -3.00
N LEU A 30 -14.26 22.96 -3.27
CA LEU A 30 -13.13 22.51 -4.10
C LEU A 30 -13.54 21.98 -5.48
N LEU A 31 -14.84 21.87 -5.77
CA LEU A 31 -15.34 21.41 -7.06
C LEU A 31 -15.41 22.57 -8.06
N ASP A 32 -14.94 22.34 -9.27
CA ASP A 32 -15.14 23.30 -10.37
C ASP A 32 -16.56 23.24 -10.95
N ASP A 33 -16.92 24.22 -11.79
CA ASP A 33 -18.26 24.33 -12.38
C ASP A 33 -18.65 23.07 -13.16
N HIS A 34 -17.68 22.42 -13.83
CA HIS A 34 -17.92 21.22 -14.62
C HIS A 34 -18.21 20.00 -13.72
N GLU A 35 -17.49 19.87 -12.59
CA GLU A 35 -17.72 18.83 -11.59
C GLU A 35 -19.05 19.00 -10.86
N GLN A 36 -19.41 20.24 -10.49
CA GLN A 36 -20.72 20.54 -9.89
C GLN A 36 -21.87 20.29 -10.87
N ALA A 37 -21.68 20.65 -12.15
CA ALA A 37 -22.65 20.38 -13.21
C ALA A 37 -22.82 18.87 -13.45
N PHE A 38 -21.72 18.08 -13.40
CA PHE A 38 -21.80 16.63 -13.51
C PHE A 38 -22.65 16.02 -12.39
N ILE A 39 -22.41 16.40 -11.13
CA ILE A 39 -23.17 15.85 -9.99
C ILE A 39 -24.66 16.20 -10.13
N SER A 40 -24.97 17.46 -10.44
CA SER A 40 -26.34 17.94 -10.61
C SER A 40 -27.05 17.25 -11.78
N ALA A 41 -26.38 17.12 -12.93
CA ALA A 41 -26.95 16.44 -14.10
C ALA A 41 -27.12 14.94 -13.87
N PHE A 42 -26.20 14.30 -13.14
CA PHE A 42 -26.31 12.89 -12.79
C PHE A 42 -27.57 12.63 -11.99
N GLU A 43 -27.85 13.44 -10.96
CA GLU A 43 -29.05 13.30 -10.14
C GLU A 43 -30.37 13.43 -10.93
N GLN A 44 -30.38 14.23 -11.99
CA GLN A 44 -31.55 14.44 -12.85
C GLN A 44 -31.78 13.30 -13.86
N LEU A 45 -30.78 12.44 -14.12
CA LEU A 45 -30.94 11.31 -15.02
C LEU A 45 -31.93 10.28 -14.48
N GLN A 46 -32.64 9.62 -15.39
CA GLN A 46 -33.45 8.46 -15.04
C GLN A 46 -32.55 7.28 -14.61
N GLN A 47 -33.07 6.45 -13.70
CA GLN A 47 -32.33 5.35 -13.09
C GLN A 47 -31.59 4.43 -14.09
N PRO A 48 -32.17 4.01 -15.23
CA PRO A 48 -31.44 3.16 -16.17
C PRO A 48 -30.18 3.81 -16.74
N ALA A 49 -30.22 5.11 -17.02
CA ALA A 49 -29.07 5.86 -17.53
C ALA A 49 -27.98 6.01 -16.44
N GLN A 50 -28.38 6.33 -15.20
CA GLN A 50 -27.46 6.37 -14.07
C GLN A 50 -26.81 5.00 -13.84
N ALA A 51 -27.59 3.92 -13.81
CA ALA A 51 -27.09 2.57 -13.60
C ALA A 51 -26.09 2.17 -14.69
N LEU A 52 -26.41 2.42 -15.97
CA LEU A 52 -25.53 2.06 -17.07
C LEU A 52 -24.21 2.85 -17.04
N LEU A 53 -24.30 4.13 -16.69
CA LEU A 53 -23.13 4.96 -16.46
C LEU A 53 -22.23 4.36 -15.36
N VAL A 54 -22.79 4.03 -14.19
CA VAL A 54 -22.00 3.45 -13.10
C VAL A 54 -21.40 2.09 -13.50
N ARG A 55 -22.10 1.27 -14.28
CA ARG A 55 -21.54 0.03 -14.84
C ARG A 55 -20.31 0.27 -15.71
N MET A 56 -20.27 1.35 -16.49
CA MET A 56 -19.09 1.72 -17.26
C MET A 56 -17.96 2.23 -16.35
N VAL A 57 -18.28 3.09 -15.38
CA VAL A 57 -17.31 3.65 -14.41
C VAL A 57 -16.61 2.56 -13.58
N MET A 58 -17.32 1.48 -13.22
CA MET A 58 -16.77 0.38 -12.42
C MET A 58 -15.98 -0.65 -13.24
N ARG A 59 -16.05 -0.61 -14.57
CA ARG A 59 -15.35 -1.57 -15.43
C ARG A 59 -14.03 -1.00 -15.90
N LYS A 60 -13.05 -1.90 -16.12
CA LYS A 60 -11.74 -1.51 -16.63
C LYS A 60 -11.83 -0.98 -18.07
N GLY A 61 -11.23 0.19 -18.28
CA GLY A 61 -11.08 0.83 -19.60
C GLY A 61 -12.25 1.76 -19.95
N GLU A 62 -12.05 2.56 -21.00
CA GLU A 62 -13.02 3.58 -21.44
C GLU A 62 -13.84 3.16 -22.67
N LEU A 63 -13.47 2.05 -23.31
CA LEU A 63 -14.08 1.57 -24.55
C LEU A 63 -14.88 0.30 -24.29
N PHE A 64 -16.17 0.37 -24.56
CA PHE A 64 -17.10 -0.73 -24.34
C PHE A 64 -17.77 -1.14 -25.64
N ARG A 65 -17.99 -2.44 -25.80
CA ARG A 65 -18.82 -2.95 -26.89
C ARG A 65 -20.28 -2.92 -26.48
N SER A 66 -21.17 -2.52 -27.37
CA SER A 66 -22.62 -2.50 -27.12
C SER A 66 -23.17 -3.86 -26.70
N ASP A 67 -22.70 -4.96 -27.32
CA ASP A 67 -23.09 -6.34 -26.98
C ASP A 67 -22.61 -6.82 -25.59
N LYS A 68 -21.74 -6.05 -24.94
CA LYS A 68 -21.22 -6.30 -23.60
C LYS A 68 -21.78 -5.37 -22.54
N LEU A 69 -22.71 -4.49 -22.89
CA LEU A 69 -23.40 -3.59 -21.96
C LEU A 69 -24.86 -4.00 -21.77
N ASN A 70 -25.14 -5.29 -21.63
CA ASN A 70 -26.50 -5.82 -21.45
C ASN A 70 -26.70 -6.26 -20.00
N TYR A 71 -27.63 -5.60 -19.28
CA TYR A 71 -27.89 -5.82 -17.86
C TYR A 71 -29.40 -5.91 -17.62
N VAL A 72 -29.85 -6.99 -16.97
CA VAL A 72 -31.27 -7.28 -16.78
C VAL A 72 -31.96 -6.16 -15.99
N GLU A 73 -31.29 -5.65 -14.96
CA GLU A 73 -31.81 -4.60 -14.09
C GLU A 73 -31.87 -3.20 -14.75
N ILE A 74 -31.20 -3.01 -15.88
CA ILE A 74 -31.18 -1.75 -16.63
C ILE A 74 -32.22 -1.76 -17.77
N GLY A 75 -32.52 -2.95 -18.32
CA GLY A 75 -33.40 -3.09 -19.47
C GLY A 75 -32.69 -2.74 -20.78
N ASP A 76 -33.33 -1.94 -21.64
CA ASP A 76 -32.77 -1.58 -22.95
C ASP A 76 -31.62 -0.58 -22.83
N SER A 77 -30.40 -1.09 -23.01
CA SER A 77 -29.17 -0.31 -22.97
C SER A 77 -29.09 0.78 -24.03
N HIS A 78 -29.72 0.61 -25.20
CA HIS A 78 -29.75 1.68 -26.21
C HIS A 78 -30.57 2.88 -25.72
N CYS A 79 -31.71 2.63 -25.08
CA CYS A 79 -32.50 3.70 -24.46
C CYS A 79 -31.74 4.37 -23.30
N ALA A 80 -31.06 3.59 -22.46
CA ALA A 80 -30.27 4.11 -21.35
C ALA A 80 -29.03 4.93 -21.81
N LEU A 81 -28.44 4.63 -22.97
CA LEU A 81 -27.31 5.38 -23.54
C LEU A 81 -27.68 6.74 -24.13
N ARG A 82 -28.91 6.90 -24.63
CA ARG A 82 -29.35 8.16 -25.28
C ARG A 82 -29.12 9.41 -24.43
N PRO A 83 -29.58 9.50 -23.17
CA PRO A 83 -29.35 10.69 -22.36
C PRO A 83 -27.86 10.91 -22.04
N LEU A 84 -27.08 9.83 -21.86
CA LEU A 84 -25.62 9.92 -21.64
C LEU A 84 -24.89 10.48 -22.87
N THR A 85 -25.38 10.13 -24.07
CA THR A 85 -24.86 10.64 -25.34
C THR A 85 -25.24 12.10 -25.56
N ALA A 86 -26.48 12.49 -25.21
CA ALA A 86 -26.95 13.87 -25.28
C ALA A 86 -26.15 14.82 -24.36
N LEU A 87 -25.71 14.32 -23.20
CA LEU A 87 -24.82 15.04 -22.28
C LEU A 87 -23.34 15.04 -22.72
N GLY A 88 -22.99 14.31 -23.79
CA GLY A 88 -21.62 14.19 -24.29
C GLY A 88 -20.70 13.33 -23.41
N TRP A 89 -21.24 12.68 -22.37
CA TRP A 89 -20.50 11.81 -21.45
C TRP A 89 -20.07 10.51 -22.10
N VAL A 90 -20.80 10.11 -23.14
CA VAL A 90 -20.54 8.93 -23.96
C VAL A 90 -20.56 9.33 -25.43
N SER A 91 -19.68 8.72 -26.23
CA SER A 91 -19.65 8.90 -27.68
C SER A 91 -19.49 7.58 -28.42
N THR A 92 -20.26 7.42 -29.49
CA THR A 92 -20.12 6.33 -30.46
C THR A 92 -19.33 6.74 -31.71
N GLN A 93 -18.92 8.00 -31.78
CA GLN A 93 -18.25 8.61 -32.94
C GLN A 93 -16.80 9.03 -32.64
N ALA A 94 -16.29 8.70 -31.44
CA ALA A 94 -14.92 9.00 -31.08
C ALA A 94 -13.96 8.30 -32.06
N PRO A 95 -12.94 9.00 -32.59
CA PRO A 95 -11.94 8.35 -33.42
C PRO A 95 -11.12 7.37 -32.58
N LEU A 96 -10.98 6.14 -33.08
CA LEU A 96 -10.24 5.07 -32.43
C LEU A 96 -8.90 4.86 -33.14
N SER A 97 -7.83 4.75 -32.37
CA SER A 97 -6.53 4.29 -32.85
C SER A 97 -6.57 2.79 -33.18
N LEU A 98 -5.57 2.33 -33.91
CA LEU A 98 -5.41 0.91 -34.22
C LEU A 98 -5.27 0.06 -32.94
N GLU A 99 -4.47 0.52 -31.97
CA GLU A 99 -4.28 -0.15 -30.68
C GLU A 99 -5.59 -0.24 -29.89
N GLN A 100 -6.41 0.82 -29.93
CA GLN A 100 -7.72 0.86 -29.31
C GLN A 100 -8.71 -0.11 -29.97
N LEU A 101 -8.70 -0.22 -31.31
CA LEU A 101 -9.49 -1.25 -31.99
C LEU A 101 -9.06 -2.65 -31.58
N PHE A 102 -7.74 -2.88 -31.49
CA PHE A 102 -7.19 -4.15 -31.06
C PHE A 102 -7.51 -4.47 -29.60
N SER A 103 -7.77 -3.49 -28.73
CA SER A 103 -8.19 -3.79 -27.36
C SER A 103 -9.65 -4.26 -27.27
N VAL A 104 -10.53 -3.83 -28.18
CA VAL A 104 -11.99 -4.11 -28.13
C VAL A 104 -12.49 -5.17 -29.11
N LEU A 105 -11.79 -5.39 -30.23
CA LEU A 105 -12.18 -6.37 -31.24
C LEU A 105 -11.58 -7.76 -30.99
N ARG A 106 -12.37 -8.79 -31.32
CA ARG A 106 -11.91 -10.17 -31.36
C ARG A 106 -11.00 -10.36 -32.58
N LYS A 107 -10.15 -11.40 -32.55
CA LYS A 107 -9.21 -11.69 -33.64
C LYS A 107 -9.93 -11.84 -34.99
N GLU A 108 -11.04 -12.57 -35.01
CA GLU A 108 -11.82 -12.81 -36.23
C GLU A 108 -12.40 -11.52 -36.81
N GLU A 109 -12.93 -10.64 -35.94
CA GLU A 109 -13.44 -9.33 -36.31
C GLU A 109 -12.32 -8.43 -36.88
N LEU A 110 -11.11 -8.50 -36.31
CA LEU A 110 -9.95 -7.77 -36.84
C LEU A 110 -9.56 -8.28 -38.24
N VAL A 111 -9.55 -9.60 -38.44
CA VAL A 111 -9.24 -10.19 -39.75
C VAL A 111 -10.29 -9.79 -40.80
N GLN A 112 -11.56 -9.72 -40.42
CA GLN A 112 -12.63 -9.26 -41.30
C GLN A 112 -12.56 -7.75 -41.58
N CYS A 113 -12.37 -6.95 -40.54
CA CYS A 113 -12.26 -5.49 -40.61
C CYS A 113 -11.12 -5.03 -41.53
N PHE A 114 -9.99 -5.75 -41.50
CA PHE A 114 -8.80 -5.45 -42.30
C PHE A 114 -8.60 -6.44 -43.46
N ALA A 115 -9.70 -7.04 -43.94
CA ALA A 115 -9.67 -7.92 -45.11
C ALA A 115 -9.06 -7.17 -46.30
N GLY A 116 -8.03 -7.76 -46.92
CA GLY A 116 -7.28 -7.14 -48.02
C GLY A 116 -6.09 -6.26 -47.62
N GLN A 117 -5.94 -5.91 -46.33
CA GLN A 117 -4.76 -5.18 -45.81
C GLN A 117 -3.79 -6.09 -45.06
N LEU A 118 -4.23 -7.29 -44.65
CA LEU A 118 -3.43 -8.28 -43.94
C LEU A 118 -2.76 -9.26 -44.90
N SER A 119 -1.43 -9.35 -44.84
CA SER A 119 -0.66 -10.35 -45.62
C SER A 119 -0.65 -11.72 -44.94
N ARG A 120 -0.71 -11.77 -43.60
CA ARG A 120 -0.77 -13.00 -42.80
C ARG A 120 -2.00 -12.98 -41.87
N PRO A 121 -3.22 -13.19 -42.39
CA PRO A 121 -4.46 -13.08 -41.61
C PRO A 121 -4.60 -14.16 -40.52
N ARG A 122 -3.86 -15.27 -40.61
CA ARG A 122 -3.88 -16.35 -39.60
C ARG A 122 -2.95 -16.08 -38.41
N ALA A 123 -2.08 -15.07 -38.49
CA ALA A 123 -1.08 -14.77 -37.47
C ALA A 123 -1.68 -14.46 -36.09
N ALA A 124 -0.85 -14.44 -35.04
CA ALA A 124 -1.32 -14.09 -33.71
C ALA A 124 -1.71 -12.60 -33.65
N LYS A 125 -2.56 -12.22 -32.69
CA LYS A 125 -3.07 -10.84 -32.56
C LYS A 125 -1.94 -9.78 -32.50
N PRO A 126 -0.82 -9.99 -31.79
CA PRO A 126 0.32 -9.06 -31.84
C PRO A 126 0.95 -8.92 -33.23
N ASP A 127 1.06 -10.01 -33.98
CA ASP A 127 1.62 -9.99 -35.34
C ASP A 127 0.69 -9.31 -36.34
N LEU A 128 -0.63 -9.43 -36.14
CA LEU A 128 -1.62 -8.68 -36.93
C LEU A 128 -1.50 -7.18 -36.65
N LEU A 129 -1.31 -6.79 -35.38
CA LEU A 129 -1.10 -5.39 -35.01
C LEU A 129 0.17 -4.85 -35.65
N ALA A 130 1.29 -5.56 -35.55
CA ALA A 130 2.57 -5.16 -36.14
C ALA A 130 2.49 -4.97 -37.66
N GLN A 131 1.75 -5.83 -38.37
CA GLN A 131 1.51 -5.68 -39.81
C GLN A 131 0.77 -4.37 -40.14
N LEU A 132 -0.27 -4.04 -39.38
CA LEU A 132 -1.10 -2.88 -39.63
C LEU A 132 -0.47 -1.57 -39.12
N GLN A 133 0.36 -1.63 -38.09
CA GLN A 133 1.13 -0.48 -37.61
C GLN A 133 2.07 0.07 -38.69
N ALA A 134 2.64 -0.80 -39.53
CA ALA A 134 3.45 -0.39 -40.67
C ALA A 134 2.70 0.50 -41.68
N LEU A 135 1.36 0.42 -41.71
CA LEU A 135 0.52 1.23 -42.61
C LEU A 135 0.23 2.64 -42.07
N SER A 136 0.58 2.94 -40.81
CA SER A 136 0.40 4.26 -40.18
C SER A 136 -1.00 4.86 -40.38
N LEU A 137 -2.03 4.02 -40.24
CA LEU A 137 -3.41 4.43 -40.48
C LEU A 137 -3.86 5.43 -39.40
N PRO A 138 -4.40 6.61 -39.77
CA PRO A 138 -4.83 7.61 -38.79
C PRO A 138 -6.06 7.13 -38.00
N PRO A 139 -6.26 7.58 -36.74
CA PRO A 139 -7.47 7.27 -35.97
C PRO A 139 -8.75 7.72 -36.69
N ARG A 140 -9.79 6.88 -36.65
CA ARG A 140 -11.09 7.13 -37.30
C ARG A 140 -12.25 6.61 -36.47
N PRO A 141 -13.48 7.13 -36.63
CA PRO A 141 -14.67 6.56 -35.99
C PRO A 141 -14.85 5.08 -36.33
N PHE A 142 -15.39 4.29 -35.40
CA PHE A 142 -15.53 2.84 -35.55
C PHE A 142 -16.25 2.42 -36.83
N ALA A 143 -17.33 3.12 -37.20
CA ALA A 143 -18.09 2.85 -38.42
C ALA A 143 -17.27 3.00 -39.72
N GLN A 144 -16.18 3.77 -39.70
CA GLN A 144 -15.28 3.90 -40.85
C GLN A 144 -14.21 2.80 -40.88
N TRP A 145 -13.93 2.17 -39.74
CA TRP A 145 -13.07 1.00 -39.67
C TRP A 145 -13.82 -0.26 -40.09
N PHE A 146 -15.02 -0.45 -39.55
CA PHE A 146 -15.81 -1.65 -39.74
C PHE A 146 -17.29 -1.30 -39.95
N ALA A 147 -17.64 -0.92 -41.17
CA ALA A 147 -18.98 -0.40 -41.51
C ALA A 147 -20.11 -1.42 -41.24
N ASP A 148 -19.89 -2.69 -41.57
CA ASP A 148 -20.89 -3.76 -41.43
C ASP A 148 -20.87 -4.44 -40.05
N SER A 149 -20.26 -3.81 -39.04
CA SER A 149 -20.15 -4.42 -37.73
C SER A 149 -21.52 -4.51 -37.04
N PRO A 150 -21.88 -5.67 -36.44
CA PRO A 150 -23.12 -5.81 -35.68
C PRO A 150 -23.06 -5.14 -34.30
N VAL A 151 -21.88 -4.64 -33.90
CA VAL A 151 -21.65 -4.00 -32.60
C VAL A 151 -21.28 -2.53 -32.79
N GLN A 152 -21.51 -1.73 -31.75
CA GLN A 152 -21.00 -0.38 -31.67
C GLN A 152 -19.94 -0.30 -30.59
N ILE A 153 -18.93 0.54 -30.79
CA ILE A 153 -17.96 0.88 -29.76
C ILE A 153 -18.39 2.18 -29.10
N ILE A 154 -18.50 2.11 -27.78
CA ILE A 154 -19.01 3.14 -26.91
C ILE A 154 -17.81 3.65 -26.11
N HIS A 155 -17.45 4.92 -26.33
CA HIS A 155 -16.39 5.60 -25.60
C HIS A 155 -16.99 6.44 -24.48
N TRP A 156 -16.75 6.02 -23.24
CA TRP A 156 -17.06 6.80 -22.05
C TRP A 156 -15.95 7.85 -21.80
N ARG A 157 -16.31 9.10 -21.50
CA ARG A 157 -15.40 10.26 -21.59
C ARG A 157 -15.09 10.98 -20.29
N LEU A 158 -15.64 10.57 -19.15
CA LEU A 158 -15.41 11.27 -17.87
C LEU A 158 -14.55 10.48 -16.89
N GLN A 159 -13.68 9.59 -17.37
CA GLN A 159 -12.74 8.87 -16.52
C GLN A 159 -11.92 9.82 -15.63
N PRO A 160 -11.31 10.92 -16.14
CA PRO A 160 -10.55 11.84 -15.28
C PRO A 160 -11.39 12.50 -14.18
N LEU A 161 -12.67 12.80 -14.46
CA LEU A 161 -13.59 13.37 -13.48
C LEU A 161 -13.91 12.35 -12.40
N CYS A 162 -14.28 11.12 -12.78
CA CYS A 162 -14.57 10.05 -11.84
C CYS A 162 -13.36 9.70 -10.97
N ASP A 163 -12.14 9.74 -11.51
CA ASP A 163 -10.94 9.55 -10.72
C ASP A 163 -10.75 10.68 -9.70
N ARG A 164 -11.01 11.95 -10.04
CA ARG A 164 -10.99 13.03 -9.04
C ARG A 164 -12.02 12.81 -7.94
N LEU A 165 -13.26 12.43 -8.28
CA LEU A 165 -14.29 12.12 -7.28
C LEU A 165 -13.87 10.96 -6.37
N ARG A 166 -13.22 9.93 -6.95
CA ARG A 166 -12.67 8.78 -6.23
C ARG A 166 -11.57 9.20 -5.26
N LEU A 167 -10.65 10.05 -5.72
CA LEU A 167 -9.62 10.65 -4.90
C LEU A 167 -10.22 11.45 -3.74
N LEU A 168 -11.22 12.29 -3.99
CA LEU A 168 -11.86 13.10 -2.95
C LEU A 168 -12.58 12.25 -1.90
N PHE A 169 -13.15 11.12 -2.33
CA PHE A 169 -13.83 10.21 -1.44
C PHE A 169 -12.87 9.37 -0.59
N PHE A 170 -11.98 8.60 -1.23
CA PHE A 170 -11.06 7.68 -0.53
C PHE A 170 -9.75 8.32 -0.07
N GLY A 171 -9.47 9.56 -0.47
CA GLY A 171 -8.14 10.14 -0.34
C GLY A 171 -7.09 9.39 -1.17
N ASN A 172 -7.45 8.47 -2.06
CA ASN A 172 -6.49 7.72 -2.85
C ASN A 172 -7.13 7.13 -4.11
N LEU A 173 -6.28 6.59 -4.99
CA LEU A 173 -6.67 6.03 -6.28
C LEU A 173 -6.29 4.54 -6.42
N TYR A 174 -5.88 3.86 -5.33
CA TYR A 174 -5.76 2.40 -5.36
C TYR A 174 -7.07 1.73 -4.92
N GLN A 175 -7.85 2.39 -4.06
CA GLN A 175 -9.21 1.97 -3.72
C GLN A 175 -10.14 2.26 -4.89
N ASP A 176 -11.05 1.34 -5.13
CA ASP A 176 -12.04 1.46 -6.20
C ASP A 176 -13.47 1.38 -5.65
N TRP A 177 -14.43 1.52 -6.55
CA TRP A 177 -15.84 1.49 -6.20
C TRP A 177 -16.30 0.10 -5.69
N SER A 178 -15.52 -0.95 -5.91
CA SER A 178 -15.81 -2.31 -5.44
C SER A 178 -15.49 -2.50 -3.95
N ASP A 179 -14.65 -1.64 -3.35
CA ASP A 179 -14.37 -1.66 -1.91
C ASP A 179 -15.64 -1.44 -1.07
N PHE A 180 -16.62 -0.69 -1.60
CA PHE A 180 -17.96 -0.59 -1.01
C PHE A 180 -18.66 -1.94 -0.92
N VAL A 181 -18.59 -2.73 -1.99
CA VAL A 181 -19.26 -4.03 -2.10
C VAL A 181 -18.65 -5.01 -1.11
N LEU A 182 -17.33 -5.01 -0.97
CA LEU A 182 -16.63 -5.85 0.02
C LEU A 182 -17.03 -5.47 1.45
N ALA A 183 -17.26 -4.17 1.72
CA ALA A 183 -17.75 -3.71 3.02
C ALA A 183 -19.23 -4.07 3.25
N ASP A 184 -20.08 -3.90 2.23
CA ASP A 184 -21.51 -4.21 2.27
C ASP A 184 -21.77 -5.72 2.47
N LEU A 185 -20.94 -6.58 1.87
CA LEU A 185 -20.94 -8.03 2.10
C LEU A 185 -20.46 -8.44 3.50
N GLY A 186 -20.05 -7.47 4.33
CA GLY A 186 -19.50 -7.72 5.66
C GLY A 186 -18.11 -8.37 5.67
N MET A 187 -17.47 -8.54 4.51
CA MET A 187 -16.12 -9.11 4.39
C MET A 187 -15.06 -8.12 4.91
N LEU A 188 -15.27 -6.82 4.72
CA LEU A 188 -14.43 -5.76 5.28
C LEU A 188 -15.24 -4.88 6.22
N ARG A 189 -15.00 -4.99 7.53
CA ARG A 189 -15.64 -4.12 8.54
C ARG A 189 -14.64 -3.09 9.03
N PHE A 190 -15.02 -1.82 9.10
CA PHE A 190 -14.16 -0.73 9.55
C PHE A 190 -14.64 -0.16 10.89
N GLU A 191 -13.73 0.43 11.66
CA GLU A 191 -14.06 1.15 12.89
C GLU A 191 -14.90 2.41 12.59
N LYS A 192 -15.88 2.69 13.44
CA LYS A 192 -16.75 3.86 13.28
C LYS A 192 -16.14 5.07 14.00
N VAL A 193 -15.36 5.84 13.26
CA VAL A 193 -14.78 7.10 13.75
C VAL A 193 -15.72 8.26 13.43
N PRO A 194 -16.04 9.16 14.39
CA PRO A 194 -16.84 10.34 14.09
C PRO A 194 -16.05 11.33 13.22
N PHE A 195 -16.72 11.89 12.21
CA PHE A 195 -16.14 12.87 11.31
C PHE A 195 -16.64 14.27 11.64
N SER A 196 -15.72 15.24 11.70
CA SER A 196 -16.04 16.67 11.77
C SER A 196 -16.03 17.29 10.36
N ASP A 197 -16.42 18.55 10.22
CA ASP A 197 -16.31 19.25 8.93
C ASP A 197 -14.84 19.44 8.50
N ASP A 198 -13.91 19.47 9.47
CA ASP A 198 -12.46 19.52 9.23
C ASP A 198 -11.85 18.15 8.84
N SER A 199 -12.66 17.09 8.82
CA SER A 199 -12.26 15.74 8.41
C SER A 199 -12.19 15.63 6.88
N ARG A 200 -11.21 16.29 6.26
CA ARG A 200 -10.87 16.18 4.83
C ARG A 200 -9.36 16.17 4.60
N ALA A 201 -8.91 15.39 3.61
CA ALA A 201 -7.50 15.27 3.24
C ALA A 201 -6.96 16.49 2.49
N LEU A 202 -7.85 17.07 1.68
CA LEU A 202 -7.57 18.12 0.71
C LEU A 202 -8.42 19.33 1.05
N ARG A 203 -7.81 20.52 1.04
CA ARG A 203 -8.42 21.78 1.47
C ARG A 203 -8.45 22.85 0.39
N GLN A 204 -7.69 22.67 -0.69
CA GLN A 204 -7.64 23.60 -1.81
C GLN A 204 -7.64 22.85 -3.14
N ARG A 205 -8.17 23.48 -4.19
CA ARG A 205 -8.21 22.88 -5.54
C ARG A 205 -6.83 22.47 -6.06
N ALA A 206 -5.83 23.34 -5.88
CA ALA A 206 -4.45 23.07 -6.30
C ALA A 206 -3.87 21.79 -5.66
N GLU A 207 -4.35 21.40 -4.47
CA GLU A 207 -3.95 20.16 -3.82
C GLU A 207 -4.53 18.92 -4.52
N ILE A 208 -5.73 19.01 -5.07
CA ILE A 208 -6.34 17.96 -5.91
C ILE A 208 -5.49 17.78 -7.16
N ASP A 209 -5.12 18.88 -7.83
CA ASP A 209 -4.32 18.85 -9.06
C ASP A 209 -2.95 18.22 -8.80
N LEU A 210 -2.28 18.59 -7.70
CA LEU A 210 -1.02 17.97 -7.28
C LEU A 210 -1.20 16.47 -6.96
N ALA A 211 -2.26 16.09 -6.25
CA ALA A 211 -2.53 14.69 -5.94
C ALA A 211 -2.73 13.84 -7.20
N MET A 212 -3.48 14.35 -8.17
CA MET A 212 -3.70 13.71 -9.47
C MET A 212 -2.41 13.62 -10.29
N ALA A 213 -1.63 14.69 -10.36
CA ALA A 213 -0.34 14.71 -11.06
C ALA A 213 0.64 13.69 -10.46
N LEU A 214 0.72 13.60 -9.13
CA LEU A 214 1.55 12.61 -8.45
C LEU A 214 1.14 11.17 -8.77
N HIS A 215 -0.17 10.89 -8.84
CA HIS A 215 -0.66 9.56 -9.21
C HIS A 215 -0.32 9.23 -10.66
N GLN A 216 -0.61 10.14 -11.60
CA GLN A 216 -0.29 9.97 -13.01
C GLN A 216 1.21 9.77 -13.23
N CYS A 217 2.06 10.51 -12.52
CA CYS A 217 3.50 10.31 -12.57
C CYS A 217 3.92 8.91 -12.10
N ALA A 218 3.28 8.37 -11.07
CA ALA A 218 3.57 7.00 -10.61
C ALA A 218 3.17 5.96 -11.66
N GLU A 219 1.98 6.06 -12.25
CA GLU A 219 1.53 5.14 -13.31
C GLU A 219 2.42 5.21 -14.55
N ARG A 220 2.74 6.43 -15.00
CA ARG A 220 3.61 6.68 -16.15
C ARG A 220 5.03 6.16 -15.92
N LEU A 221 5.53 6.25 -14.69
CA LEU A 221 6.81 5.67 -14.29
C LEU A 221 6.81 4.13 -14.43
N GLU A 222 5.75 3.46 -13.99
CA GLU A 222 5.59 2.01 -14.13
C GLU A 222 5.49 1.58 -15.60
N GLN A 223 4.91 2.43 -16.44
CA GLN A 223 4.86 2.26 -17.90
C GLN A 223 6.19 2.54 -18.61
N GLY A 224 7.23 2.94 -17.86
CA GLY A 224 8.58 3.14 -18.37
C GLY A 224 8.86 4.53 -18.93
N GLU A 225 8.05 5.54 -18.60
CA GLU A 225 8.30 6.91 -19.06
C GLU A 225 9.58 7.51 -18.46
N ALA A 226 10.23 8.36 -19.26
CA ALA A 226 11.49 9.00 -18.88
C ALA A 226 11.33 9.91 -17.65
N PRO A 227 12.22 9.79 -16.64
CA PRO A 227 12.20 10.61 -15.42
C PRO A 227 12.05 12.12 -15.64
N ALA A 228 12.71 12.68 -16.66
CA ALA A 228 12.66 14.11 -16.94
C ALA A 228 11.24 14.62 -17.29
N LEU A 229 10.46 13.85 -18.05
CA LEU A 229 9.09 14.21 -18.43
C LEU A 229 8.14 14.16 -17.22
N LEU A 230 8.37 13.20 -16.32
CA LEU A 230 7.63 13.09 -15.07
C LEU A 230 7.91 14.28 -14.15
N LEU A 231 9.17 14.69 -14.03
CA LEU A 231 9.56 15.86 -13.24
C LEU A 231 8.98 17.16 -13.79
N ALA A 232 8.96 17.32 -15.12
CA ALA A 232 8.31 18.46 -15.78
C ALA A 232 6.80 18.53 -15.48
N THR A 233 6.13 17.38 -15.34
CA THR A 233 4.70 17.33 -14.95
C THR A 233 4.48 17.83 -13.52
N LEU A 234 5.48 17.72 -12.64
CA LEU A 234 5.41 18.12 -11.23
C LEU A 234 5.97 19.54 -10.96
N GLU A 235 6.43 20.22 -12.01
CA GLU A 235 7.01 21.56 -11.92
C GLU A 235 5.91 22.60 -11.64
N GLY A 236 6.18 23.51 -10.71
CA GLY A 236 5.22 24.53 -10.27
C GLY A 236 4.09 24.02 -9.36
N LEU A 237 3.89 22.71 -9.25
CA LEU A 237 2.89 22.11 -8.34
C LEU A 237 3.48 21.91 -6.95
N HIS A 238 3.03 22.71 -5.98
CA HIS A 238 3.50 22.68 -4.60
C HIS A 238 2.35 22.78 -3.61
N SER A 239 2.51 22.17 -2.44
CA SER A 239 1.58 22.27 -1.33
C SER A 239 2.33 22.03 -0.02
N ASP A 240 1.96 22.78 1.01
CA ASP A 240 2.44 22.59 2.39
C ASP A 240 1.69 21.48 3.13
N ASN A 241 0.70 20.85 2.47
CA ASN A 241 -0.05 19.74 3.03
C ASN A 241 0.88 18.55 3.33
N PRO A 242 1.04 18.14 4.60
CA PRO A 242 1.97 17.07 4.98
C PRO A 242 1.69 15.75 4.25
N TRP A 243 0.42 15.46 4.00
CA TRP A 243 0.00 14.25 3.31
C TRP A 243 0.45 14.24 1.83
N LEU A 244 0.37 15.37 1.14
CA LEU A 244 0.92 15.51 -0.22
C LEU A 244 2.44 15.52 -0.25
N ALA A 245 3.08 16.13 0.75
CA ALA A 245 4.55 16.12 0.87
C ALA A 245 5.09 14.68 0.99
N ARG A 246 4.40 13.80 1.73
CA ARG A 246 4.75 12.36 1.82
C ARG A 246 4.57 11.65 0.48
N ARG A 247 3.44 11.88 -0.20
CA ARG A 247 3.18 11.30 -1.53
C ARG A 247 4.23 11.74 -2.55
N ARG A 248 4.53 13.04 -2.59
CA ARG A 248 5.59 13.61 -3.44
C ARG A 248 6.94 12.98 -3.14
N SER A 249 7.31 12.86 -1.87
CA SER A 249 8.57 12.23 -1.48
C SER A 249 8.69 10.78 -1.96
N ARG A 250 7.60 10.00 -1.88
CA ARG A 250 7.56 8.62 -2.41
C ARG A 250 7.71 8.57 -3.93
N VAL A 251 6.98 9.41 -4.67
CA VAL A 251 7.06 9.47 -6.13
C VAL A 251 8.47 9.89 -6.56
N LEU A 252 9.04 10.94 -5.96
CA LEU A 252 10.41 11.37 -6.23
C LEU A 252 11.42 10.26 -5.90
N PHE A 253 11.25 9.54 -4.79
CA PHE A 253 12.13 8.42 -4.44
C PHE A 253 12.11 7.32 -5.52
N SER A 254 10.92 6.94 -6.01
CA SER A 254 10.77 5.98 -7.11
C SER A 254 11.37 6.50 -8.42
N ILE A 255 11.17 7.78 -8.75
CA ILE A 255 11.81 8.42 -9.92
C ILE A 255 13.34 8.35 -9.79
N GLY A 256 13.89 8.64 -8.61
CA GLY A 256 15.33 8.54 -8.33
C GLY A 256 15.85 7.10 -8.49
N GLN A 257 15.08 6.10 -8.06
CA GLN A 257 15.44 4.68 -8.29
C GLN A 257 15.47 4.34 -9.78
N GLN A 258 14.56 4.90 -10.58
CA GLN A 258 14.57 4.70 -12.02
C GLN A 258 15.76 5.41 -12.68
N CYS A 259 16.10 6.63 -12.26
CA CYS A 259 17.31 7.33 -12.70
C CYS A 259 18.57 6.47 -12.44
N GLU A 260 18.65 5.83 -11.27
CA GLU A 260 19.76 4.91 -10.94
C GLU A 260 19.82 3.64 -11.80
N ARG A 261 18.67 3.14 -12.28
CA ARG A 261 18.61 2.00 -13.21
C ARG A 261 19.07 2.40 -14.60
N LEU A 262 18.74 3.62 -15.02
CA LEU A 262 19.14 4.22 -16.30
C LEU A 262 20.57 4.81 -16.27
N ALA A 263 21.25 4.75 -15.12
CA ALA A 263 22.57 5.35 -14.90
C ALA A 263 22.61 6.89 -15.10
N GLU A 264 21.48 7.57 -14.93
CA GLU A 264 21.37 9.03 -14.94
C GLU A 264 21.73 9.62 -13.56
N TRP A 265 23.02 9.57 -13.22
CA TRP A 265 23.50 9.86 -11.85
C TRP A 265 23.18 11.28 -11.37
N ASP A 266 23.38 12.29 -12.21
CA ASP A 266 23.14 13.69 -11.82
C ASP A 266 21.65 13.94 -11.56
N LEU A 267 20.78 13.35 -12.37
CA LEU A 267 19.33 13.44 -12.16
C LEU A 267 18.91 12.68 -10.91
N ALA A 268 19.47 11.49 -10.66
CA ALA A 268 19.22 10.72 -9.44
C ALA A 268 19.59 11.53 -8.19
N LEU A 269 20.77 12.19 -8.18
CA LEU A 269 21.19 13.04 -7.05
C LEU A 269 20.24 14.23 -6.85
N LYS A 270 19.87 14.93 -7.93
CA LYS A 270 18.92 16.05 -7.87
C LYS A 270 17.57 15.61 -7.29
N VAL A 271 17.03 14.50 -7.78
CA VAL A 271 15.72 13.99 -7.37
C VAL A 271 15.73 13.49 -5.94
N TYR A 272 16.76 12.72 -5.53
CA TYR A 272 16.87 12.28 -4.15
C TYR A 272 17.09 13.45 -3.18
N GLY A 273 17.78 14.50 -3.58
CA GLY A 273 17.93 15.73 -2.79
C GLY A 273 16.62 16.48 -2.54
N GLN A 274 15.60 16.26 -3.36
CA GLN A 274 14.26 16.84 -3.20
C GLN A 274 13.28 15.93 -2.45
N SER A 275 13.64 14.67 -2.20
CA SER A 275 12.79 13.69 -1.53
C SER A 275 13.08 13.63 -0.03
N ARG A 276 12.04 13.73 0.80
CA ARG A 276 12.11 13.44 2.24
C ARG A 276 11.87 11.96 2.57
N HIS A 277 12.00 11.06 1.60
CA HIS A 277 11.87 9.64 1.87
C HIS A 277 13.00 9.17 2.82
N PRO A 278 12.74 8.32 3.84
CA PRO A 278 13.73 7.95 4.86
C PRO A 278 15.04 7.35 4.32
N GLU A 279 15.00 6.79 3.11
CA GLU A 279 16.16 6.19 2.45
C GLU A 279 16.84 7.12 1.43
N ALA A 280 16.27 8.27 1.09
CA ALA A 280 16.74 9.12 -0.01
C ALA A 280 18.20 9.57 0.18
N ARG A 281 18.56 10.04 1.36
CA ARG A 281 19.94 10.46 1.69
C ARG A 281 20.95 9.31 1.56
N ILE A 282 20.60 8.12 2.04
CA ILE A 282 21.46 6.92 1.88
C ILE A 282 21.59 6.53 0.40
N ARG A 283 20.54 6.71 -0.41
CA ARG A 283 20.62 6.53 -1.86
C ARG A 283 21.55 7.55 -2.51
N GLN A 284 21.56 8.82 -2.08
CA GLN A 284 22.53 9.81 -2.59
C GLN A 284 23.98 9.36 -2.38
N VAL A 285 24.31 8.85 -1.19
CA VAL A 285 25.64 8.28 -0.92
C VAL A 285 25.95 7.12 -1.87
N ARG A 286 24.98 6.21 -2.10
CA ARG A 286 25.14 5.09 -3.04
C ARG A 286 25.30 5.55 -4.49
N VAL A 287 24.61 6.60 -4.91
CA VAL A 287 24.75 7.15 -6.27
C VAL A 287 26.14 7.73 -6.48
N LEU A 288 26.64 8.52 -5.52
CA LEU A 288 28.03 9.03 -5.55
C LEU A 288 29.04 7.88 -5.54
N GLU A 289 28.77 6.82 -4.77
CA GLU A 289 29.61 5.62 -4.76
C GLU A 289 29.58 4.90 -6.13
N ARG A 290 28.40 4.65 -6.71
CA ARG A 290 28.28 3.94 -8.01
C ARG A 290 28.81 4.73 -9.19
N SER A 291 28.79 6.07 -9.11
CA SER A 291 29.38 6.97 -10.10
C SER A 291 30.87 7.27 -9.84
N GLU A 292 31.49 6.50 -8.94
CA GLU A 292 32.92 6.59 -8.59
C GLU A 292 33.39 7.92 -8.00
N GLN A 293 32.46 8.73 -7.50
CA GLN A 293 32.72 10.00 -6.80
C GLN A 293 33.01 9.76 -5.32
N TRP A 294 33.99 8.90 -5.03
CA TRP A 294 34.26 8.36 -3.68
C TRP A 294 34.47 9.45 -2.62
N ALA A 295 35.19 10.51 -2.96
CA ALA A 295 35.48 11.62 -2.04
C ALA A 295 34.20 12.39 -1.65
N GLN A 296 33.29 12.60 -2.60
CA GLN A 296 32.00 13.24 -2.33
C GLN A 296 31.09 12.30 -1.53
N ALA A 297 31.03 11.02 -1.90
CA ALA A 297 30.28 10.00 -1.17
C ALA A 297 30.70 9.94 0.31
N LYS A 298 32.01 9.93 0.57
CA LYS A 298 32.55 9.93 1.94
C LYS A 298 32.18 11.20 2.70
N ARG A 299 32.33 12.37 2.09
CA ARG A 299 31.98 13.66 2.71
C ARG A 299 30.50 13.70 3.11
N LEU A 300 29.61 13.30 2.21
CA LEU A 300 28.17 13.23 2.49
C LEU A 300 27.88 12.21 3.60
N ALA A 301 28.48 11.03 3.55
CA ALA A 301 28.31 10.00 4.58
C ALA A 301 28.80 10.46 5.97
N GLU A 302 29.90 11.21 6.05
CA GLU A 302 30.42 11.77 7.30
C GLU A 302 29.51 12.87 7.86
N GLN A 303 28.96 13.73 6.99
CA GLN A 303 27.96 14.72 7.38
C GLN A 303 26.70 14.06 7.94
N MET A 304 26.19 13.04 7.25
CA MET A 304 25.03 12.28 7.71
C MET A 304 25.30 11.51 9.01
N ALA A 305 26.51 11.00 9.21
CA ALA A 305 26.85 10.28 10.43
C ALA A 305 26.95 11.20 11.66
N ALA A 306 27.23 12.49 11.47
CA ALA A 306 27.21 13.49 12.54
C ALA A 306 25.79 13.85 12.99
N ALA A 307 24.81 13.76 12.09
CA ALA A 307 23.39 14.02 12.37
C ALA A 307 22.50 13.07 11.53
N PRO A 308 22.35 11.80 11.96
CA PRO A 308 21.54 10.82 11.24
C PRO A 308 20.05 11.10 11.46
N ASP A 309 19.25 10.99 10.41
CA ASP A 309 17.80 11.27 10.50
C ASP A 309 17.02 10.10 11.11
N ASN A 310 17.52 8.87 11.00
CA ASN A 310 16.85 7.67 11.49
C ASN A 310 17.83 6.52 11.74
N ALA A 311 17.37 5.49 12.45
CA ALA A 311 18.19 4.32 12.80
C ALA A 311 18.69 3.54 11.57
N HIS A 312 17.96 3.58 10.45
CA HIS A 312 18.39 2.95 9.21
C HIS A 312 19.62 3.66 8.62
N GLU A 313 19.70 4.98 8.69
CA GLU A 313 20.90 5.73 8.28
C GLU A 313 22.11 5.31 9.10
N VAL A 314 21.99 5.23 10.43
CA VAL A 314 23.08 4.84 11.34
C VAL A 314 23.69 3.50 10.91
N GLN A 315 22.86 2.50 10.67
CA GLN A 315 23.30 1.15 10.30
C GLN A 315 23.86 1.07 8.86
N ALA A 316 23.28 1.82 7.93
CA ALA A 316 23.81 1.92 6.56
C ALA A 316 25.20 2.59 6.55
N LEU A 317 25.34 3.71 7.26
CA LEU A 317 26.59 4.48 7.35
C LEU A 317 27.70 3.70 8.05
N ALA A 318 27.38 2.91 9.07
CA ALA A 318 28.34 2.02 9.73
C ALA A 318 29.01 1.01 8.77
N ARG A 319 28.33 0.65 7.67
CA ARG A 319 28.89 -0.23 6.62
C ARG A 319 29.55 0.56 5.48
N MET A 320 28.95 1.69 5.10
CA MET A 320 29.43 2.53 4.00
C MET A 320 30.73 3.24 4.32
N LEU A 321 30.85 3.87 5.50
CA LEU A 321 32.02 4.68 5.87
C LEU A 321 33.34 3.87 5.81
N PRO A 322 33.45 2.67 6.43
CA PRO A 322 34.66 1.86 6.31
C PRO A 322 35.00 1.46 4.87
N ARG A 323 33.97 1.20 4.06
CA ARG A 323 34.13 0.83 2.64
C ARG A 323 34.65 2.01 1.81
N LEU A 324 34.08 3.19 2.00
CA LEU A 324 34.47 4.43 1.33
C LEU A 324 35.88 4.87 1.75
N THR A 325 36.22 4.78 3.04
CA THR A 325 37.58 5.06 3.53
C THR A 325 38.61 4.13 2.87
N ARG A 326 38.32 2.83 2.74
CA ARG A 326 39.20 1.89 2.03
C ARG A 326 39.37 2.24 0.56
N LYS A 327 38.29 2.64 -0.13
CA LYS A 327 38.35 3.07 -1.54
C LYS A 327 39.25 4.29 -1.77
N LEU A 328 39.40 5.14 -0.76
CA LEU A 328 40.30 6.31 -0.77
C LEU A 328 41.70 6.02 -0.20
N GLY A 329 42.06 4.75 0.03
CA GLY A 329 43.38 4.36 0.54
C GLY A 329 43.59 4.57 2.05
N GLY A 330 42.52 4.86 2.81
CA GLY A 330 42.59 5.00 4.26
C GLY A 330 42.69 3.66 5.01
N PRO A 331 43.08 3.68 6.29
CA PRO A 331 43.25 2.47 7.09
C PRO A 331 41.92 1.72 7.29
N PRO A 332 41.95 0.39 7.46
CA PRO A 332 40.76 -0.39 7.77
C PRO A 332 40.19 0.01 9.14
N ALA A 333 38.90 0.35 9.19
CA ALA A 333 38.21 0.61 10.44
C ALA A 333 37.99 -0.71 11.23
N ALA A 334 38.06 -0.63 12.56
CA ALA A 334 37.74 -1.74 13.43
C ALA A 334 36.29 -2.19 13.24
N ARG A 335 36.06 -3.50 13.05
CA ARG A 335 34.71 -4.06 12.98
C ARG A 335 34.07 -4.01 14.36
N ARG A 336 32.88 -3.41 14.47
CA ARG A 336 32.04 -3.51 15.67
C ARG A 336 31.73 -4.99 15.90
N ARG A 337 31.96 -5.50 17.11
CA ARG A 337 31.62 -6.90 17.47
C ARG A 337 30.11 -7.08 17.34
N ALA A 338 29.70 -8.19 16.73
CA ALA A 338 28.29 -8.55 16.65
C ALA A 338 27.72 -8.73 18.05
N THR A 339 26.47 -8.31 18.24
CA THR A 339 25.72 -8.53 19.48
C THR A 339 25.62 -10.03 19.74
N VAL A 340 26.13 -10.48 20.89
CA VAL A 340 26.02 -11.89 21.29
C VAL A 340 24.60 -12.10 21.80
N VAL A 341 23.77 -12.76 20.99
CA VAL A 341 22.48 -13.32 21.40
C VAL A 341 22.70 -14.78 21.76
N THR A 342 21.93 -15.32 22.70
CA THR A 342 21.96 -16.74 23.05
C THR A 342 21.73 -17.59 21.79
N PRO A 343 22.73 -18.35 21.31
CA PRO A 343 22.56 -19.21 20.15
C PRO A 343 21.86 -20.49 20.57
N ILE A 344 20.94 -20.95 19.74
CA ILE A 344 20.40 -22.31 19.76
C ILE A 344 20.90 -22.97 18.47
N GLU A 345 21.60 -24.10 18.58
CA GLU A 345 22.01 -24.88 17.41
C GLU A 345 21.17 -26.16 17.35
N LEU A 346 20.40 -26.33 16.26
CA LEU A 346 19.59 -27.52 16.05
C LEU A 346 20.08 -28.29 14.82
N GLN A 347 20.15 -29.61 14.98
CA GLN A 347 20.26 -30.54 13.86
C GLN A 347 18.92 -31.25 13.72
N LEU A 348 18.17 -30.91 12.68
CA LEU A 348 16.85 -31.47 12.43
C LEU A 348 16.91 -32.49 11.28
N PRO A 349 16.11 -33.56 11.32
CA PRO A 349 15.99 -34.50 10.21
C PRO A 349 15.60 -33.78 8.92
N VAL A 350 16.22 -34.14 7.79
CA VAL A 350 16.01 -33.48 6.49
C VAL A 350 14.55 -33.56 6.01
N GLU A 351 13.81 -34.57 6.44
CA GLU A 351 12.39 -34.77 6.12
C GLU A 351 11.52 -33.64 6.67
N MET A 352 11.95 -32.99 7.78
CA MET A 352 11.23 -31.84 8.34
C MET A 352 11.39 -30.57 7.49
N ALA A 353 12.31 -30.55 6.53
CA ALA A 353 12.48 -29.39 5.64
C ALA A 353 11.25 -29.12 4.78
N GLU A 354 10.41 -30.13 4.52
CA GLU A 354 9.15 -29.99 3.78
C GLU A 354 8.14 -29.06 4.47
N LEU A 355 8.24 -28.91 5.81
CA LEU A 355 7.38 -28.03 6.60
C LEU A 355 7.76 -26.55 6.49
N GLY A 356 8.97 -26.25 6.00
CA GLY A 356 9.64 -24.97 6.22
C GLY A 356 10.44 -24.96 7.53
N VAL A 357 11.51 -24.17 7.57
CA VAL A 357 12.48 -24.22 8.67
C VAL A 357 11.89 -23.75 10.00
N GLU A 358 11.08 -22.72 9.97
CA GLU A 358 10.45 -22.13 11.15
C GLU A 358 9.44 -23.09 11.78
N GLU A 359 8.62 -23.74 10.96
CA GLU A 359 7.64 -24.73 11.43
C GLU A 359 8.33 -25.99 11.96
N ALA A 360 9.42 -26.43 11.32
CA ALA A 360 10.23 -27.54 11.82
C ALA A 360 10.81 -27.23 13.22
N VAL A 361 11.31 -26.02 13.44
CA VAL A 361 11.78 -25.56 14.76
C VAL A 361 10.63 -25.46 15.75
N ARG A 362 9.46 -24.93 15.34
CA ARG A 362 8.27 -24.83 16.18
C ARG A 362 7.85 -26.21 16.72
N VAL A 363 7.77 -27.21 15.84
CA VAL A 363 7.45 -28.59 16.21
C VAL A 363 8.49 -29.17 17.16
N HIS A 364 9.78 -29.02 16.85
CA HIS A 364 10.86 -29.54 17.68
C HIS A 364 10.87 -28.92 19.09
N LEU A 365 10.76 -27.59 19.19
CA LEU A 365 10.73 -26.89 20.47
C LEU A 365 9.49 -27.26 21.30
N ALA A 366 8.35 -27.49 20.67
CA ALA A 366 7.14 -27.92 21.37
C ALA A 366 7.32 -29.32 22.01
N GLN A 367 8.07 -30.22 21.36
CA GLN A 367 8.41 -31.54 21.93
C GLN A 367 9.36 -31.45 23.13
N GLN A 368 10.20 -30.42 23.19
CA GLN A 368 11.08 -30.13 24.33
C GLN A 368 10.32 -29.45 25.50
N GLY A 369 9.04 -29.16 25.32
CA GLY A 369 8.14 -28.61 26.34
C GLY A 369 7.77 -27.15 26.12
N GLY A 370 6.71 -26.68 26.78
CA GLY A 370 6.13 -25.36 26.53
C GLY A 370 5.27 -25.33 25.27
N GLN A 371 4.67 -24.17 24.99
CA GLN A 371 3.72 -23.97 23.89
C GLN A 371 4.31 -22.98 22.90
N VAL A 372 4.58 -23.44 21.67
CA VAL A 372 5.35 -22.68 20.66
C VAL A 372 4.44 -22.24 19.53
N HIS A 373 4.46 -20.94 19.24
CA HIS A 373 3.66 -20.31 18.20
C HIS A 373 4.56 -19.58 17.20
N TYR A 374 4.27 -19.74 15.91
CA TYR A 374 4.81 -18.87 14.87
C TYR A 374 4.00 -17.58 14.91
N VAL A 375 4.63 -16.45 15.23
CA VAL A 375 3.94 -15.15 15.35
C VAL A 375 4.62 -14.02 14.60
N GLU A 376 5.94 -14.05 14.42
CA GLU A 376 6.74 -12.99 13.82
C GLU A 376 6.29 -11.59 14.34
N ASN A 377 5.93 -10.69 13.43
CA ASN A 377 5.52 -9.33 13.75
C ASN A 377 4.07 -9.24 14.28
N THR A 378 3.29 -10.30 14.25
CA THR A 378 1.83 -10.21 14.42
C THR A 378 1.39 -10.07 15.87
N LEU A 379 2.02 -10.79 16.81
CA LEU A 379 1.57 -10.83 18.21
C LEU A 379 1.77 -9.49 18.92
N LEU A 380 3.00 -8.97 18.96
CA LEU A 380 3.28 -7.71 19.67
C LEU A 380 2.57 -6.52 19.05
N ASN A 381 2.50 -6.45 17.71
CA ASN A 381 1.70 -5.43 17.03
C ASN A 381 0.22 -5.55 17.41
N SER A 382 -0.33 -6.77 17.46
CA SER A 382 -1.73 -6.95 17.81
C SER A 382 -2.03 -6.56 19.25
N LEU A 383 -1.18 -6.95 20.21
CA LEU A 383 -1.33 -6.55 21.61
C LEU A 383 -1.25 -5.03 21.77
N PHE A 384 -0.34 -4.37 21.04
CA PHE A 384 -0.27 -2.90 20.98
C PHE A 384 -1.57 -2.31 20.41
N GLY A 385 -2.03 -2.83 19.28
CA GLY A 385 -3.24 -2.36 18.60
C GLY A 385 -4.51 -2.53 19.44
N LEU A 386 -4.62 -3.62 20.20
CA LEU A 386 -5.74 -3.87 21.12
C LEU A 386 -5.69 -2.93 22.34
N LEU A 387 -4.50 -2.74 22.94
CA LEU A 387 -4.37 -1.86 24.10
C LEU A 387 -4.59 -0.38 23.74
N CYS A 388 -4.06 0.05 22.60
CA CYS A 388 -4.07 1.44 22.16
C CYS A 388 -5.16 1.75 21.11
N TRP A 389 -6.19 0.91 21.00
CA TRP A 389 -7.23 1.03 19.98
C TRP A 389 -7.89 2.42 19.97
N GLU A 390 -8.24 2.92 21.16
CA GLU A 390 -8.87 4.24 21.34
C GLU A 390 -7.96 5.39 20.87
N ALA A 391 -6.65 5.29 21.11
CA ALA A 391 -5.69 6.29 20.64
C ALA A 391 -5.52 6.21 19.10
N ILE A 392 -5.37 5.01 18.55
CA ILE A 392 -5.18 4.79 17.10
C ILE A 392 -6.38 5.30 16.29
N PHE A 393 -7.60 5.05 16.76
CA PHE A 393 -8.84 5.44 16.09
C PHE A 393 -9.46 6.74 16.65
N ALA A 394 -8.67 7.56 17.36
CA ALA A 394 -9.12 8.86 17.84
C ALA A 394 -9.50 9.78 16.65
N PRO A 395 -10.60 10.56 16.76
CA PRO A 395 -11.09 11.44 15.70
C PRO A 395 -10.27 12.74 15.59
N VAL A 396 -8.95 12.59 15.42
CA VAL A 396 -8.03 13.71 15.23
C VAL A 396 -8.26 14.33 13.84
N PRO A 397 -8.35 15.67 13.71
CA PRO A 397 -8.60 16.33 12.42
C PRO A 397 -7.61 15.89 11.34
N GLY A 398 -8.14 15.50 10.17
CA GLY A 398 -7.36 15.01 9.04
C GLY A 398 -6.87 13.55 9.12
N ALA A 399 -7.03 12.87 10.27
CA ALA A 399 -6.64 11.47 10.41
C ALA A 399 -7.63 10.52 9.72
N PHE A 400 -8.92 10.80 9.87
CA PHE A 400 -10.03 10.06 9.26
C PHE A 400 -10.99 11.02 8.56
N PHE A 401 -11.34 10.73 7.31
CA PHE A 401 -12.20 11.53 6.44
C PHE A 401 -13.09 10.71 5.51
N HIS A 402 -13.08 9.37 5.61
CA HIS A 402 -14.11 8.50 5.03
C HIS A 402 -14.26 7.19 5.85
N PRO A 403 -15.39 6.47 5.71
CA PRO A 403 -15.67 5.28 6.54
C PRO A 403 -14.85 4.02 6.23
N PHE A 404 -14.06 4.02 5.16
CA PHE A 404 -13.33 2.85 4.66
C PHE A 404 -11.84 2.90 4.98
N GLN A 405 -11.49 3.52 6.11
CA GLN A 405 -10.12 3.65 6.55
C GLN A 405 -9.76 2.57 7.56
N MET A 406 -8.82 1.71 7.18
CA MET A 406 -8.23 0.75 8.12
C MET A 406 -7.33 1.43 9.15
N ALA A 407 -6.81 2.62 8.85
CA ALA A 407 -5.81 3.31 9.66
C ALA A 407 -5.93 4.85 9.53
N PRO A 408 -5.45 5.61 10.53
CA PRO A 408 -5.35 7.06 10.41
C PRO A 408 -4.28 7.44 9.38
N GLN A 409 -4.52 8.51 8.62
CA GLN A 409 -3.62 8.94 7.54
C GLN A 409 -2.29 9.51 8.03
N ASP A 410 -2.26 9.96 9.28
CA ASP A 410 -1.07 10.45 9.98
C ASP A 410 -0.34 9.34 10.75
N LEU A 411 -0.68 8.04 10.57
CA LEU A 411 -0.05 6.92 11.29
C LEU A 411 1.49 6.92 11.24
N HIS A 412 2.06 7.44 10.17
CA HIS A 412 3.50 7.46 9.93
C HIS A 412 4.09 8.88 9.98
N ASP A 413 3.38 9.82 10.60
CA ASP A 413 3.84 11.19 10.79
C ASP A 413 4.62 11.27 12.11
N GLU A 414 5.63 12.13 12.15
CA GLU A 414 6.52 12.28 13.30
C GLU A 414 5.77 12.74 14.57
N ASP A 415 4.68 13.48 14.38
CA ASP A 415 3.81 13.99 15.44
C ASP A 415 2.61 13.08 15.75
N PHE A 416 2.50 11.90 15.13
CA PHE A 416 1.37 10.96 15.33
C PHE A 416 1.07 10.70 16.81
N GLN A 417 2.13 10.40 17.57
CA GLN A 417 2.06 10.18 19.01
C GLN A 417 1.74 11.48 19.74
N GLN A 418 2.40 12.59 19.39
CA GLN A 418 2.23 13.89 20.05
C GLN A 418 0.78 14.38 19.98
N ARG A 419 0.13 14.23 18.82
CA ARG A 419 -1.29 14.61 18.62
C ARG A 419 -2.26 13.79 19.47
N ARG A 420 -1.81 12.67 20.03
CA ARG A 420 -2.59 11.71 20.82
C ARG A 420 -1.92 11.39 22.16
N SER A 421 -1.04 12.26 22.66
CA SER A 421 -0.16 11.95 23.79
C SER A 421 -0.93 11.47 25.01
N ALA A 422 -1.96 12.21 25.42
CA ALA A 422 -2.79 11.88 26.56
C ALA A 422 -3.52 10.53 26.40
N LEU A 423 -3.96 10.18 25.19
CA LEU A 423 -4.62 8.90 24.91
C LEU A 423 -3.62 7.74 24.98
N PHE A 424 -2.44 7.90 24.39
CA PHE A 424 -1.38 6.88 24.47
C PHE A 424 -0.90 6.70 25.91
N GLU A 425 -0.70 7.79 26.66
CA GLU A 425 -0.34 7.73 28.08
C GLU A 425 -1.39 6.97 28.89
N ALA A 426 -2.68 7.25 28.70
CA ALA A 426 -3.77 6.55 29.37
C ALA A 426 -3.81 5.05 29.00
N CYS A 427 -3.61 4.70 27.73
CA CYS A 427 -3.56 3.30 27.29
C CYS A 427 -2.35 2.56 27.90
N LEU A 428 -1.17 3.18 27.89
CA LEU A 428 0.07 2.58 28.40
C LEU A 428 0.09 2.50 29.94
N ALA A 429 -0.59 3.41 30.65
CA ALA A 429 -0.73 3.36 32.11
C ALA A 429 -1.42 2.07 32.61
N ARG A 430 -2.27 1.45 31.77
CA ARG A 430 -2.90 0.16 32.08
C ARG A 430 -1.89 -0.99 32.26
N LEU A 431 -0.68 -0.84 31.72
CA LEU A 431 0.42 -1.78 31.94
C LEU A 431 1.07 -1.60 33.32
N ASP A 432 0.95 -0.41 33.91
CA ASP A 432 1.50 -0.10 35.23
C ASP A 432 0.54 -0.49 36.36
N ASP A 433 -0.77 -0.29 36.16
CA ASP A 433 -1.81 -0.60 37.17
C ASP A 433 -2.34 -2.04 37.12
N GLY A 434 -1.94 -2.82 36.11
CA GLY A 434 -2.34 -4.22 35.93
C GLY A 434 -3.66 -4.43 35.18
N SER A 435 -4.37 -3.38 34.76
CA SER A 435 -5.67 -3.48 34.07
C SER A 435 -5.56 -3.85 32.57
N HIS A 436 -4.34 -3.86 32.00
CA HIS A 436 -4.09 -4.12 30.57
C HIS A 436 -4.68 -5.43 30.06
N ALA A 437 -4.62 -6.54 30.82
CA ALA A 437 -5.14 -7.83 30.37
C ALA A 437 -6.66 -7.78 30.12
N GLN A 438 -7.41 -7.21 31.08
CA GLN A 438 -8.85 -7.02 30.94
C GLN A 438 -9.18 -6.09 29.76
N ALA A 439 -8.44 -4.98 29.62
CA ALA A 439 -8.64 -4.04 28.53
C ALA A 439 -8.42 -4.67 27.14
N ILE A 440 -7.34 -5.46 26.99
CA ILE A 440 -7.01 -6.15 25.74
C ILE A 440 -8.08 -7.18 25.38
N LEU A 441 -8.53 -8.00 26.34
CA LEU A 441 -9.57 -9.01 26.13
C LEU A 441 -10.93 -8.37 25.79
N ALA A 442 -11.30 -7.29 26.48
CA ALA A 442 -12.53 -6.55 26.19
C ALA A 442 -12.49 -5.94 24.78
N CYS A 443 -11.36 -5.34 24.40
CA CYS A 443 -11.17 -4.80 23.05
C CYS A 443 -11.23 -5.91 21.99
N PHE A 444 -10.59 -7.05 22.24
CA PHE A 444 -10.59 -8.20 21.33
C PHE A 444 -12.03 -8.67 21.05
N ALA A 445 -12.85 -8.85 22.10
CA ALA A 445 -14.24 -9.25 21.96
C ALA A 445 -15.10 -8.19 21.24
N ALA A 446 -14.91 -6.91 21.56
CA ALA A 446 -15.73 -5.83 20.99
C ALA A 446 -15.39 -5.49 19.53
N LYS A 447 -14.12 -5.66 19.13
CA LYS A 447 -13.57 -5.17 17.86
C LYS A 447 -13.23 -6.27 16.86
N GLN A 448 -13.53 -7.53 17.19
CA GLN A 448 -13.21 -8.69 16.35
C GLN A 448 -13.68 -8.50 14.90
N GLY A 449 -12.75 -8.70 13.97
CA GLY A 449 -12.99 -8.61 12.52
C GLY A 449 -12.96 -7.20 11.94
N LEU A 450 -12.72 -6.15 12.75
CA LEU A 450 -12.54 -4.79 12.24
C LEU A 450 -11.14 -4.58 11.64
N GLN A 451 -11.05 -4.00 10.46
CA GLN A 451 -9.78 -3.65 9.82
C GLN A 451 -8.94 -2.74 10.72
N SER A 452 -7.65 -3.07 10.84
CA SER A 452 -6.71 -2.40 11.75
C SER A 452 -5.30 -2.44 11.16
N PRO A 453 -4.44 -1.41 11.37
CA PRO A 453 -3.06 -1.46 10.88
C PRO A 453 -2.17 -2.39 11.71
N PHE A 454 -2.62 -2.82 12.90
CA PHE A 454 -1.81 -3.54 13.87
C PHE A 454 -2.36 -4.91 14.27
N VAL A 455 -3.69 -5.10 14.26
CA VAL A 455 -4.31 -6.31 14.80
C VAL A 455 -4.53 -7.35 13.71
N PHE A 456 -3.90 -8.51 13.87
CA PHE A 456 -3.96 -9.64 12.93
C PHE A 456 -4.96 -10.70 13.44
N TRP A 457 -6.25 -10.49 13.17
CA TRP A 457 -7.34 -11.32 13.72
C TRP A 457 -7.23 -12.82 13.40
N GLN A 458 -6.73 -13.16 12.20
CA GLN A 458 -6.60 -14.56 11.78
C GLN A 458 -5.54 -15.33 12.59
N MET A 459 -4.57 -14.61 13.14
CA MET A 459 -3.47 -15.16 13.95
C MET A 459 -3.81 -15.22 15.44
N LEU A 460 -4.63 -14.28 15.93
CA LEU A 460 -4.96 -14.16 17.36
C LEU A 460 -6.08 -15.12 17.77
N THR A 461 -5.69 -16.30 18.27
CA THR A 461 -6.63 -17.18 18.97
C THR A 461 -6.80 -16.72 20.43
N PRO A 462 -7.96 -16.99 21.07
CA PRO A 462 -8.14 -16.74 22.50
C PRO A 462 -7.04 -17.38 23.36
N GLN A 463 -6.65 -18.61 23.02
CA GLN A 463 -5.56 -19.34 23.69
C GLN A 463 -4.22 -18.61 23.58
N LEU A 464 -3.83 -18.16 22.39
CA LEU A 464 -2.58 -17.41 22.20
C LEU A 464 -2.59 -16.11 23.01
N LEU A 465 -3.74 -15.41 23.01
CA LEU A 465 -3.90 -14.16 23.73
C LEU A 465 -3.78 -14.34 25.24
N GLU A 466 -4.47 -15.32 25.81
CA GLU A 466 -4.40 -15.66 27.24
C GLU A 466 -2.97 -16.06 27.65
N GLN A 467 -2.27 -16.84 26.83
CA GLN A 467 -0.89 -17.25 27.11
C GLN A 467 0.07 -16.07 27.07
N ALA A 468 -0.06 -15.19 26.08
CA ALA A 468 0.76 -13.99 25.99
C ALA A 468 0.55 -13.08 27.21
N LEU A 469 -0.70 -12.88 27.64
CA LEU A 469 -1.03 -12.07 28.81
C LEU A 469 -0.56 -12.72 30.13
N ALA A 470 -0.53 -14.04 30.22
CA ALA A 470 -0.06 -14.76 31.41
C ALA A 470 1.48 -14.83 31.51
N CYS A 471 2.19 -14.88 30.38
CA CYS A 471 3.62 -15.17 30.34
C CYS A 471 4.51 -13.96 30.04
N VAL A 472 4.00 -12.93 29.38
CA VAL A 472 4.80 -11.75 29.01
C VAL A 472 4.62 -10.66 30.07
N PRO A 473 5.68 -10.25 30.80
CA PRO A 473 5.57 -9.20 31.79
C PRO A 473 5.08 -7.87 31.19
N ALA A 474 4.20 -7.16 31.91
CA ALA A 474 3.67 -5.88 31.48
C ALA A 474 4.78 -4.84 31.20
N ALA A 475 5.87 -4.87 31.97
CA ALA A 475 7.05 -4.04 31.73
C ALA A 475 7.70 -4.32 30.36
N HIS A 476 7.77 -5.58 29.93
CA HIS A 476 8.32 -5.93 28.61
C HIS A 476 7.40 -5.47 27.48
N LEU A 477 6.08 -5.66 27.64
CA LEU A 477 5.09 -5.11 26.70
C LEU A 477 5.23 -3.59 26.57
N LYS A 478 5.36 -2.88 27.70
CA LYS A 478 5.53 -1.43 27.72
C LYS A 478 6.76 -0.99 26.94
N GLN A 479 7.91 -1.66 27.13
CA GLN A 479 9.12 -1.38 26.36
C GLN A 479 8.90 -1.61 24.85
N CYS A 480 8.31 -2.74 24.46
CA CYS A 480 8.00 -3.02 23.06
C CYS A 480 7.07 -1.97 22.45
N PHE A 481 6.03 -1.55 23.17
CA PHE A 481 5.06 -0.57 22.67
C PHE A 481 5.65 0.82 22.56
N MET A 482 6.49 1.24 23.52
CA MET A 482 7.23 2.49 23.43
C MET A 482 8.19 2.48 22.23
N ARG A 483 8.89 1.37 21.97
CA ARG A 483 9.71 1.21 20.77
C ARG A 483 8.89 1.30 19.48
N LEU A 484 7.72 0.66 19.43
CA LEU A 484 6.81 0.76 18.29
C LEU A 484 6.41 2.22 18.04
N LEU A 485 6.05 2.97 19.07
CA LEU A 485 5.65 4.38 18.96
C LEU A 485 6.78 5.32 18.53
N GLN A 486 8.03 5.03 18.90
CA GLN A 486 9.19 5.84 18.49
C GLN A 486 9.35 5.92 16.97
N ASP A 487 9.09 4.82 16.26
CA ASP A 487 9.07 4.78 14.80
C ASP A 487 8.26 3.58 14.33
N ILE A 488 6.95 3.80 14.15
CA ILE A 488 6.00 2.76 13.76
C ILE A 488 6.42 2.11 12.43
N ARG A 489 6.93 2.91 11.48
CA ARG A 489 7.29 2.41 10.15
C ARG A 489 8.47 1.44 10.25
N SER A 490 9.52 1.82 10.99
CA SER A 490 10.75 1.02 11.05
C SER A 490 10.70 -0.12 12.07
N ASN A 491 9.86 -0.02 13.11
CA ASN A 491 9.89 -0.94 14.25
C ASN A 491 8.75 -1.96 14.23
N ARG A 492 7.71 -1.80 13.40
CA ARG A 492 6.62 -2.79 13.26
C ARG A 492 7.06 -4.13 12.66
N ALA A 493 8.28 -4.24 12.15
CA ALA A 493 8.81 -5.42 11.48
C ALA A 493 10.20 -5.82 12.02
N GLY A 494 10.55 -7.10 11.84
CA GLY A 494 11.81 -7.69 12.28
C GLY A 494 11.77 -8.26 13.70
N MET A 495 10.58 -8.54 14.22
CA MET A 495 10.42 -9.27 15.47
C MET A 495 10.71 -10.76 15.24
N PRO A 496 11.14 -11.52 16.27
CA PRO A 496 11.47 -12.94 16.12
C PRO A 496 10.31 -13.79 15.62
N ASP A 497 10.60 -14.78 14.77
CA ASP A 497 9.61 -15.65 14.12
C ASP A 497 8.69 -16.37 15.13
N LEU A 498 9.27 -16.95 16.18
CA LEU A 498 8.56 -17.79 17.13
C LEU A 498 8.50 -17.15 18.52
N ILE A 499 7.45 -17.51 19.26
CA ILE A 499 7.37 -17.31 20.71
C ILE A 499 6.98 -18.61 21.40
N GLN A 500 7.70 -18.94 22.46
CA GLN A 500 7.46 -20.13 23.28
C GLN A 500 7.03 -19.71 24.68
N PHE A 501 5.95 -20.29 25.18
CA PHE A 501 5.37 -20.00 26.50
C PHE A 501 5.45 -21.19 27.44
N TRP A 502 5.71 -20.92 28.71
CA TRP A 502 5.56 -21.88 29.82
C TRP A 502 4.60 -21.27 30.86
N PRO A 503 3.27 -21.42 30.68
CA PRO A 503 2.27 -20.74 31.50
C PRO A 503 2.38 -21.05 33.00
N GLU A 504 2.62 -22.31 33.36
CA GLU A 504 2.86 -22.75 34.74
C GLU A 504 4.02 -22.01 35.44
N GLN A 505 4.97 -21.49 34.65
CA GLN A 505 6.16 -20.78 35.13
C GLN A 505 6.06 -19.26 34.92
N GLY A 506 5.02 -18.76 34.25
CA GLY A 506 4.92 -17.36 33.84
C GLY A 506 6.09 -16.89 32.97
N ARG A 507 6.63 -17.78 32.12
CA ARG A 507 7.86 -17.51 31.33
C ARG A 507 7.58 -17.56 29.83
N TYR A 508 8.35 -16.79 29.07
CA TYR A 508 8.38 -16.85 27.61
C TYR A 508 9.81 -16.78 27.06
N LEU A 509 9.97 -17.18 25.79
CA LEU A 509 11.20 -17.01 24.99
C LEU A 509 10.81 -16.68 23.55
N MET A 510 11.38 -15.61 22.99
CA MET A 510 11.27 -15.31 21.57
C MET A 510 12.45 -15.96 20.82
N VAL A 511 12.19 -16.55 19.66
CA VAL A 511 13.20 -17.27 18.88
C VAL A 511 13.15 -16.82 17.42
N GLU A 512 14.26 -16.28 16.95
CA GLU A 512 14.49 -15.96 15.53
C GLU A 512 15.15 -17.17 14.87
N VAL A 513 14.56 -17.71 13.83
CA VAL A 513 15.01 -18.93 13.16
C VAL A 513 15.84 -18.59 11.93
N LYS A 514 16.97 -19.31 11.77
CA LYS A 514 17.85 -19.17 10.61
C LYS A 514 18.17 -20.54 10.02
N GLY A 515 17.63 -20.75 8.82
CA GLY A 515 17.94 -21.90 8.00
C GLY A 515 19.35 -21.84 7.39
N PRO A 516 19.78 -22.91 6.71
CA PRO A 516 21.08 -22.96 6.06
C PRO A 516 21.26 -21.83 5.04
N GLY A 517 22.30 -21.01 5.23
CA GLY A 517 22.63 -19.91 4.32
C GLY A 517 21.88 -18.60 4.59
N ASP A 518 20.87 -18.61 5.48
CA ASP A 518 20.14 -17.39 5.85
C ASP A 518 20.94 -16.54 6.85
N ARG A 519 20.70 -15.22 6.81
CA ARG A 519 21.35 -14.23 7.66
C ARG A 519 20.33 -13.28 8.25
N LEU A 520 20.64 -12.79 9.45
CA LEU A 520 19.85 -11.77 10.12
C LEU A 520 19.75 -10.50 9.27
N GLN A 521 18.52 -10.05 9.07
CA GLN A 521 18.22 -8.77 8.42
C GLN A 521 18.52 -7.60 9.36
N ASP A 522 18.65 -6.40 8.78
CA ASP A 522 19.04 -5.20 9.53
C ASP A 522 18.02 -4.83 10.63
N ASN A 523 16.72 -4.95 10.35
CA ASN A 523 15.64 -4.73 11.33
C ASN A 523 15.62 -5.80 12.44
N GLN A 524 15.84 -7.07 12.10
CA GLN A 524 15.95 -8.17 13.07
C GLN A 524 17.09 -7.93 14.07
N LEU A 525 18.27 -7.52 13.57
CA LEU A 525 19.40 -7.16 14.43
C LEU A 525 19.05 -6.04 15.41
N ARG A 526 18.31 -5.01 14.98
CA ARG A 526 17.88 -3.91 15.86
C ARG A 526 16.90 -4.39 16.94
N TRP A 527 16.01 -5.33 16.62
CA TRP A 527 15.09 -5.92 17.61
C TRP A 527 15.83 -6.82 18.61
N LEU A 528 16.80 -7.62 18.16
CA LEU A 528 17.63 -8.45 19.02
C LEU A 528 18.48 -7.61 19.99
N GLU A 529 19.10 -6.53 19.50
CA GLU A 529 19.84 -5.59 20.35
C GLU A 529 18.93 -4.93 21.40
N PHE A 530 17.75 -4.48 20.98
CA PHE A 530 16.74 -3.92 21.89
C PHE A 530 16.28 -4.90 22.97
N CYS A 531 15.99 -6.16 22.59
CA CYS A 531 15.56 -7.18 23.53
C CYS A 531 16.64 -7.42 24.60
N ARG A 532 17.91 -7.52 24.20
CA ARG A 532 19.03 -7.68 25.11
C ARG A 532 19.18 -6.49 26.06
N GLU A 533 19.06 -5.26 25.56
CA GLU A 533 19.18 -4.04 26.36
C GLU A 533 18.11 -3.92 27.44
N HIS A 534 16.91 -4.44 27.18
CA HIS A 534 15.76 -4.35 28.09
C HIS A 534 15.47 -5.66 28.82
N GLY A 535 16.32 -6.69 28.68
CA GLY A 535 16.18 -7.97 29.37
C GLY A 535 15.05 -8.87 28.86
N LEU A 536 14.57 -8.66 27.63
CA LEU A 536 13.57 -9.54 27.00
C LEU A 536 14.26 -10.85 26.58
N PRO A 537 13.70 -12.03 26.97
CA PRO A 537 14.26 -13.32 26.61
C PRO A 537 14.17 -13.55 25.10
N VAL A 538 15.33 -13.56 24.44
CA VAL A 538 15.44 -13.79 23.00
C VAL A 538 16.62 -14.70 22.67
N ALA A 539 16.45 -15.55 21.64
CA ALA A 539 17.48 -16.42 21.11
C ALA A 539 17.48 -16.42 19.58
N VAL A 540 18.61 -16.81 18.98
CA VAL A 540 18.71 -17.07 17.53
C VAL A 540 18.96 -18.56 17.33
N CYS A 541 18.05 -19.23 16.62
CA CYS A 541 18.11 -20.66 16.34
C CYS A 541 18.69 -20.92 14.95
N HIS A 542 19.89 -21.49 14.88
CA HIS A 542 20.53 -21.92 13.65
C HIS A 542 20.23 -23.40 13.38
N VAL A 543 19.62 -23.67 12.23
CA VAL A 543 19.24 -25.03 11.83
C VAL A 543 20.22 -25.59 10.81
N ARG A 544 20.64 -26.84 11.04
CA ARG A 544 21.30 -27.68 10.03
C ARG A 544 20.44 -28.91 9.79
N TRP A 545 20.30 -29.30 8.52
CA TRP A 545 19.63 -30.54 8.16
C TRP A 545 20.58 -31.72 8.31
N ARG A 546 20.11 -32.79 8.93
CA ARG A 546 20.82 -34.06 9.04
C ARG A 546 20.14 -35.07 8.11
N GLU A 547 20.94 -35.67 7.23
CA GLU A 547 20.49 -36.80 6.40
C GLU A 547 20.20 -38.02 7.28
N ALA A 548 19.17 -38.79 6.94
CA ALA A 548 18.91 -40.07 7.60
C ALA A 548 20.17 -40.93 7.55
N LEU A 549 20.53 -41.55 8.68
CA LEU A 549 21.53 -42.62 8.67
C LEU A 549 20.96 -43.75 7.81
N ALA A 550 21.63 -44.03 6.69
CA ALA A 550 21.29 -45.12 5.78
C ALA A 550 21.32 -46.48 6.46
#